data_AF-A0AAV8Y9B9-F1
#
_entry.id   AF-A0AAV8Y9B9-F1
#
_cell.length_a   1.000
_cell.length_b   1.000
_cell.length_c   1.000
_cell.angle_alpha   90.00
_cell.angle_beta   90.00
_cell.angle_gamma   90.00
#
_symmetry.space_group_name_H-M   'P 1'
#
loop_
_entity.id
_entity.type
_entity.pdbx_description
1 polymer ?
#
loop_
_entity_poly.entity_id
_entity_poly.type
_entity_poly.pdbx_seq_one_letter_code
_entity_poly.pdbx_strand_id
1 'polypeptide(L)'
;MLLNPIPLTRDDLLFVATHMDERWQDIARALNFSEGQIQQFIIDHKHYRLKEVIYQFLLDWTQNEPTEATVGTLSNVLWENNQKDVVKRWSEHQPT
;
A
#
# COMPACT_ATOMS: atom_id res chain seq x y z
N MET A 1 6.27 13.05 -23.76
CA MET A 1 7.25 12.19 -23.07
C MET A 1 6.49 11.54 -21.93
N LEU A 2 6.07 10.28 -22.11
CA LEU A 2 5.36 9.58 -21.04
C LEU A 2 6.39 9.24 -19.97
N LEU A 3 6.26 9.82 -18.78
CA LEU A 3 7.08 9.44 -17.64
C LEU A 3 6.85 7.95 -17.41
N ASN A 4 7.90 7.14 -17.44
CA ASN A 4 7.80 5.76 -16.99
C ASN A 4 7.35 5.80 -15.53
N PRO A 5 6.26 5.10 -15.17
CA PRO A 5 5.79 5.10 -13.80
C PRO A 5 6.86 4.51 -12.87
N ILE A 6 7.06 5.15 -11.72
CA ILE A 6 8.06 4.74 -10.72
C ILE A 6 7.50 3.53 -9.96
N PRO A 7 8.07 2.31 -10.10
CA PRO A 7 7.60 1.14 -9.37
C PRO A 7 7.81 1.29 -7.87
N LEU A 8 6.95 0.67 -7.07
CA LEU A 8 7.13 0.61 -5.63
C LEU A 8 8.33 -0.25 -5.26
N THR A 9 9.18 0.27 -4.37
CA THR A 9 10.28 -0.48 -3.76
C THR A 9 9.84 -1.12 -2.45
N ARG A 10 10.63 -2.06 -1.94
CA ARG A 10 10.39 -2.65 -0.61
C ARG A 10 10.40 -1.60 0.51
N ASP A 11 11.25 -0.58 0.39
CA ASP A 11 11.33 0.50 1.38
C ASP A 11 10.06 1.36 1.39
N ASP A 12 9.47 1.59 0.21
CA ASP A 12 8.15 2.21 0.10
C ASP A 12 7.08 1.39 0.84
N LEU A 13 7.04 0.07 0.61
CA LEU A 13 6.06 -0.80 1.26
C LEU A 13 6.22 -0.77 2.79
N LEU A 14 7.46 -0.84 3.28
CA LEU A 14 7.76 -0.78 4.71
C LEU A 14 7.36 0.56 5.32
N PHE A 15 7.63 1.67 4.61
CA PHE A 15 7.28 3.01 5.06
C PHE A 15 5.76 3.18 5.13
N VAL A 16 5.06 2.88 4.04
CA VAL A 16 3.61 3.03 3.93
C VAL A 16 2.90 2.13 4.94
N ALA A 17 3.29 0.86 5.07
CA ALA A 17 2.69 -0.07 6.04
C ALA A 17 2.91 0.36 7.50
N THR A 18 3.95 1.15 7.79
CA THR A 18 4.21 1.66 9.14
C THR A 18 3.27 2.80 9.52
N HIS A 19 2.79 3.58 8.54
CA HIS A 19 2.03 4.81 8.79
C HIS A 19 0.55 4.70 8.42
N MET A 20 0.16 3.70 7.63
CA MET A 20 -1.24 3.43 7.32
C MET A 20 -1.97 2.89 8.56
N ASP A 21 -3.18 3.40 8.80
CA ASP A 21 -4.00 3.01 9.94
C ASP A 21 -4.92 1.81 9.65
N GLU A 22 -5.84 1.53 10.58
CA GLU A 22 -6.82 0.44 10.49
C GLU A 22 -7.75 0.49 9.27
N ARG A 23 -7.84 1.63 8.57
CA ARG A 23 -8.64 1.78 7.34
C ARG A 23 -7.93 1.28 6.08
N TRP A 24 -6.81 0.58 6.19
CA TRP A 24 -6.11 -0.05 5.07
C TRP A 24 -7.00 -0.94 4.19
N GLN A 25 -8.09 -1.48 4.74
CA GLN A 25 -9.06 -2.29 4.02
C GLN A 25 -9.75 -1.50 2.90
N ASP A 26 -9.95 -0.19 3.07
CA ASP A 26 -10.49 0.68 2.03
C ASP A 26 -9.50 0.86 0.87
N ILE A 27 -8.20 0.88 1.19
CA ILE A 27 -7.11 0.88 0.19
C ILE A 27 -7.11 -0.43 -0.58
N ALA A 28 -7.24 -1.56 0.12
CA ALA A 28 -7.33 -2.87 -0.52
C ALA A 28 -8.53 -2.97 -1.46
N ARG A 29 -9.72 -2.52 -1.03
CA ARG A 29 -10.92 -2.46 -1.88
C ARG A 29 -10.72 -1.58 -3.11
N ALA A 30 -10.11 -0.40 -2.93
CA ALA A 30 -9.83 0.52 -4.04
C ALA A 30 -8.80 -0.05 -5.04
N LEU A 31 -7.96 -0.99 -4.59
CA LEU A 31 -7.05 -1.78 -5.41
C LEU A 31 -7.67 -3.13 -5.87
N ASN A 32 -8.99 -3.25 -5.82
CA ASN A 32 -9.78 -4.39 -6.28
C ASN A 32 -9.57 -5.71 -5.53
N PHE A 33 -9.06 -5.67 -4.29
CA PHE A 33 -9.05 -6.85 -3.43
C PHE A 33 -10.47 -7.11 -2.89
N SER A 34 -10.90 -8.36 -3.02
CA SER A 34 -12.18 -8.82 -2.45
C SER A 34 -12.13 -8.90 -0.93
N GLU A 35 -13.30 -8.88 -0.28
CA GLU A 35 -13.40 -9.11 1.17
C GLU A 35 -12.76 -10.44 1.59
N GLY A 36 -12.86 -11.48 0.76
CA GLY A 36 -12.22 -12.78 1.02
C GLY A 36 -10.69 -12.68 1.11
N GLN A 37 -10.06 -11.97 0.17
CA GLN A 37 -8.61 -11.74 0.19
C GLN A 37 -8.20 -10.86 1.38
N ILE A 38 -8.96 -9.80 1.67
CA ILE A 38 -8.72 -8.93 2.84
C ILE A 38 -8.75 -9.74 4.14
N GLN A 39 -9.76 -10.60 4.31
CA GLN A 39 -9.85 -11.48 5.48
C GLN A 39 -8.69 -12.47 5.55
N GLN A 40 -8.23 -12.99 4.41
CA GLN A 40 -7.09 -13.91 4.35
C GLN A 40 -5.82 -13.24 4.89
N PHE A 41 -5.50 -12.01 4.46
CA PHE A 41 -4.35 -11.27 4.99
C PHE A 41 -4.44 -11.05 6.52
N ILE A 42 -5.64 -10.76 7.03
CA ILE A 42 -5.86 -10.60 8.47
C ILE A 42 -5.61 -11.93 9.19
N ILE A 43 -6.21 -13.02 8.71
CA ILE A 43 -6.10 -14.34 9.34
C ILE A 43 -4.64 -14.81 9.38
N ASP A 44 -3.92 -14.63 8.26
CA ASP A 44 -2.58 -15.18 8.06
C ASP A 44 -1.48 -14.36 8.73
N HIS A 45 -1.72 -13.08 9.05
CA HIS A 45 -0.65 -12.19 9.53
C HIS A 45 -1.00 -11.40 10.80
N LYS A 46 -2.24 -11.47 11.33
CA LYS A 46 -2.63 -10.70 12.54
C LYS A 46 -1.73 -10.95 13.75
N HIS A 47 -1.13 -12.14 13.89
CA HIS A 47 -0.23 -12.45 15.00
C HIS A 47 1.08 -11.65 14.97
N TYR A 48 1.45 -11.09 13.81
CA TYR A 48 2.59 -10.19 13.64
C TYR A 48 2.24 -8.70 13.77
N ARG A 49 0.97 -8.38 14.09
CA ARG A 49 0.37 -7.04 14.22
C ARG A 49 -0.04 -6.42 12.88
N LEU A 50 -0.85 -5.36 12.96
CA LEU A 50 -1.47 -4.66 11.82
C LEU A 50 -0.46 -4.26 10.73
N LYS A 51 0.70 -3.73 11.11
CA LYS A 51 1.76 -3.37 10.15
C LYS A 51 2.13 -4.53 9.21
N GLU A 52 2.24 -5.74 9.74
CA GLU A 52 2.60 -6.91 8.92
C GLU A 52 1.46 -7.28 7.97
N VAL A 53 0.21 -7.21 8.43
CA VAL A 53 -0.97 -7.42 7.58
C VAL A 53 -0.95 -6.46 6.37
N ILE A 54 -0.69 -5.18 6.63
CA ILE A 54 -0.64 -4.15 5.57
C ILE A 54 0.56 -4.38 4.64
N TYR A 55 1.73 -4.72 5.18
CA TYR A 55 2.92 -5.00 4.38
C TYR A 55 2.69 -6.20 3.44
N GLN A 56 2.07 -7.28 3.91
CA GLN A 56 1.81 -8.48 3.11
C GLN A 56 0.76 -8.21 2.02
N PHE A 57 -0.27 -7.44 2.33
CA PHE A 57 -1.22 -6.94 1.32
C PHE A 57 -0.50 -6.14 0.22
N LEU A 58 0.33 -5.16 0.59
CA LEU A 58 1.04 -4.34 -0.37
C LEU A 58 2.04 -5.17 -1.19
N LEU A 59 2.74 -6.11 -0.55
CA LEU A 59 3.67 -7.02 -1.21
C LEU A 59 2.97 -7.87 -2.26
N ASP A 60 1.84 -8.49 -1.91
CA ASP A 60 1.02 -9.28 -2.83
C ASP A 60 0.57 -8.43 -4.04
N TRP A 61 0.08 -7.22 -3.81
CA TRP A 61 -0.28 -6.30 -4.89
C TRP A 61 0.90 -6.00 -5.82
N THR A 62 2.08 -5.68 -5.27
CA THR A 62 3.26 -5.39 -6.09
C THR A 62 3.77 -6.57 -6.91
N GLN A 63 3.56 -7.80 -6.43
CA GLN A 63 4.00 -9.01 -7.11
C GLN A 63 3.04 -9.44 -8.21
N ASN A 64 1.74 -9.25 -8.00
CA ASN A 64 0.71 -9.65 -8.96
C ASN A 64 0.41 -8.58 -10.03
N GLU A 65 0.58 -7.29 -9.69
CA GLU A 65 0.26 -6.16 -10.58
C GLU A 65 1.46 -5.21 -10.78
N PRO A 66 2.64 -5.70 -11.22
CA PRO A 66 3.89 -4.94 -11.21
C PRO A 66 3.89 -3.68 -12.09
N THR A 67 3.00 -3.61 -13.10
CA THR A 67 2.86 -2.42 -13.96
C THR A 67 1.98 -1.34 -13.34
N GLU A 68 1.02 -1.72 -12.49
CA GLU A 68 0.09 -0.81 -11.81
C GLU A 68 0.60 -0.41 -10.41
N ALA A 69 1.43 -1.25 -9.80
CA ALA A 69 2.03 -1.08 -8.47
C ALA A 69 3.12 -0.01 -8.44
N THR A 70 2.70 1.24 -8.61
CA THR A 70 3.58 2.40 -8.78
C THR A 70 3.38 3.40 -7.65
N VAL A 71 4.39 4.25 -7.43
CA VAL A 71 4.33 5.35 -6.46
C VAL A 71 3.12 6.25 -6.74
N GLY A 72 2.86 6.54 -8.02
CA GLY A 72 1.73 7.38 -8.44
C GLY A 72 0.38 6.75 -8.11
N THR A 73 0.20 5.48 -8.45
CA THR A 73 -1.05 4.75 -8.20
C THR A 73 -1.35 4.67 -6.71
N LEU A 74 -0.38 4.21 -5.90
CA LEU A 74 -0.59 4.06 -4.46
C LEU A 74 -0.83 5.41 -3.78
N SER A 75 -0.08 6.45 -4.16
CA SER A 75 -0.28 7.80 -3.62
C SER A 75 -1.68 8.33 -3.90
N ASN A 76 -2.20 8.12 -5.12
CA ASN A 76 -3.54 8.54 -5.48
C ASN A 76 -4.61 7.79 -4.68
N VAL A 77 -4.48 6.46 -4.57
CA VAL A 77 -5.44 5.65 -3.80
C VAL A 77 -5.44 6.06 -2.32
N LEU A 78 -4.27 6.25 -1.70
CA LEU A 78 -4.17 6.73 -0.32
C LEU A 78 -4.81 8.11 -0.14
N TRP A 79 -4.59 9.01 -1.10
CA TRP A 79 -5.13 10.37 -1.06
C TRP A 79 -6.67 10.39 -1.09
N GLU A 80 -7.26 9.60 -1.98
CA GLU A 80 -8.72 9.52 -2.17
C GLU A 80 -9.42 8.75 -1.04
N ASN A 81 -8.70 7.92 -0.27
CA ASN A 81 -9.25 7.06 0.77
C ASN A 81 -8.81 7.47 2.19
N ASN A 82 -8.75 8.77 2.47
CA ASN A 82 -8.50 9.35 3.80
C ASN A 82 -7.12 9.03 4.44
N GLN A 83 -6.12 8.62 3.65
CA GLN A 83 -4.74 8.36 4.12
C GLN A 83 -3.75 9.46 3.70
N LYS A 84 -4.20 10.72 3.63
CA LYS A 84 -3.39 11.86 3.12
C LYS A 84 -2.11 12.11 3.93
N ASP A 85 -2.14 11.86 5.24
CA ASP A 85 -0.94 12.01 6.09
C ASP A 85 0.17 11.01 5.70
N VAL A 86 -0.21 9.79 5.31
CA VAL A 86 0.73 8.78 4.81
C VAL A 86 1.44 9.28 3.56
N VAL A 87 0.68 9.81 2.59
CA VAL A 87 1.23 10.36 1.34
C VAL A 87 2.20 11.51 1.64
N LYS A 88 1.81 12.43 2.52
CA LYS A 88 2.65 13.57 2.90
C LYS A 88 3.98 13.10 3.50
N ARG A 89 3.93 12.27 4.53
CA ARG A 89 5.13 11.72 5.18
C ARG A 89 6.02 10.95 4.21
N TRP A 90 5.42 10.19 3.31
CA TRP A 90 6.14 9.38 2.34
C TRP A 90 6.87 10.25 1.31
N SER A 91 6.24 11.34 0.84
CA SER A 91 6.89 12.30 -0.06
C SER A 91 8.09 13.03 0.58
N GLU A 92 8.05 13.22 1.89
CA GLU A 92 9.15 13.85 2.66
C GLU A 92 10.27 12.84 3.02
N HIS A 93 10.01 11.53 2.89
CA HIS A 93 10.94 10.45 3.22
C HIS A 93 11.81 10.00 2.05
N GLN A 94 11.41 10.27 0.80
CA GLN A 94 12.18 9.85 -0.37
C GLN A 94 13.55 10.54 -0.37
N PRO A 95 14.68 9.79 -0.35
CA PRO A 95 15.98 10.40 -0.48
C PRO A 95 16.10 11.09 -1.84
N THR A 96 16.48 12.37 -1.85
CA THR A 96 16.81 13.14 -3.05
C THR A 96 17.93 12.52 -3.85
#